data_AF-A0A7L4GYS6-F1
#
_entry.id   AF-A0A7L4GYS6-F1
#
_cell.length_a   1.000
_cell.length_b   1.000
_cell.length_c   1.000
_cell.angle_alpha   90.00
_cell.angle_beta   90.00
_cell.angle_gamma   90.00
#
_symmetry.space_group_name_H-M   'P 1'
#
loop_
_entity.id
_entity.type
_entity.pdbx_description
1 polymer ?
#
loop_
_entity_poly.entity_id
_entity_poly.type
_entity_poly.pdbx_seq_one_letter_code
_entity_poly.pdbx_strand_id
1 'polypeptide(L)'
;KGSGVIGNIYSMGLALQVLGATRQFYAPREWDCTQAFSVVYSHDYHQPIAIAQVLPALVGRSYLDVTGLDCTPQDRHSLCPSPLPGALISVHYSIINKLQGKHFNFSISVHVPNGSTLLKVLQAAEKKQPDVF
;
A
#
# COMPACT_ATOMS: atom_id res chain seq x y z
N LYS A 1 -14.27 -19.68 -1.90
CA LYS A 1 -14.27 -18.57 -0.91
C LYS A 1 -13.24 -17.54 -1.36
N GLY A 2 -13.60 -16.26 -1.40
CA GLY A 2 -12.69 -15.18 -1.83
C GLY A 2 -11.61 -14.90 -0.79
N SER A 3 -10.59 -14.11 -1.15
CA SER A 3 -9.45 -13.76 -0.29
C SER A 3 -9.80 -12.84 0.89
N GLY A 4 -11.07 -12.41 1.04
CA GLY A 4 -11.48 -11.38 2.00
C GLY A 4 -11.16 -9.95 1.54
N VAL A 5 -10.47 -9.78 0.40
CA VAL A 5 -10.08 -8.49 -0.16
C VAL A 5 -11.24 -7.85 -0.93
N ILE A 6 -11.47 -6.57 -0.70
CA ILE A 6 -12.36 -5.69 -1.46
C ILE A 6 -11.48 -4.65 -2.17
N GLY A 7 -11.32 -4.80 -3.48
CA GLY A 7 -10.37 -4.01 -4.25
C GLY A 7 -8.93 -4.53 -4.07
N ASN A 8 -8.10 -3.79 -3.33
CA ASN A 8 -6.73 -4.17 -2.95
C ASN A 8 -6.44 -3.83 -1.48
N ILE A 9 -5.25 -4.20 -0.98
CA ILE A 9 -4.91 -4.01 0.43
C ILE A 9 -4.99 -2.55 0.90
N TYR A 10 -4.68 -1.59 0.03
CA TYR A 10 -4.72 -0.16 0.34
C TYR A 10 -6.14 0.43 0.32
N SER A 11 -7.10 -0.21 -0.36
CA SER A 11 -8.52 0.21 -0.31
C SER A 11 -9.30 -0.40 0.85
N MET A 12 -8.77 -1.46 1.48
CA MET A 12 -9.47 -2.21 2.52
C MET A 12 -9.85 -1.37 3.74
N GLY A 13 -8.97 -0.46 4.18
CA GLY A 13 -9.23 0.41 5.33
C GLY A 13 -10.51 1.23 5.17
N LEU A 14 -10.71 1.80 3.98
CA LEU A 14 -11.94 2.53 3.64
C LEU A 14 -13.13 1.60 3.44
N ALA A 15 -12.93 0.45 2.79
CA ALA A 15 -14.00 -0.52 2.56
C ALA A 15 -14.59 -1.06 3.88
N LEU A 16 -13.74 -1.34 4.88
CA LEU A 16 -14.15 -1.78 6.21
C LEU A 16 -15.00 -0.73 6.92
N GLN A 17 -14.63 0.55 6.84
CA GLN A 17 -15.40 1.65 7.42
C GLN A 17 -16.78 1.79 6.78
N VAL A 18 -16.83 1.80 5.44
CA VAL A 18 -18.09 1.93 4.69
C VAL A 18 -19.02 0.76 5.02
N LEU A 19 -18.56 -0.47 4.88
CA LEU A 19 -19.39 -1.66 5.14
C LEU A 19 -19.78 -1.77 6.62
N GLY A 20 -18.92 -1.33 7.54
CA GLY A 20 -19.27 -1.20 8.95
C GLY A 20 -20.44 -0.24 9.19
N ALA A 21 -20.51 0.87 8.45
CA ALA A 21 -21.56 1.88 8.57
C ALA A 21 -22.85 1.53 7.79
N THR A 22 -22.75 0.71 6.73
CA THR A 22 -23.86 0.43 5.79
C THR A 22 -24.47 -0.96 5.95
N ARG A 23 -24.43 -1.55 7.15
CA ARG A 23 -24.87 -2.95 7.39
C ARG A 23 -26.27 -3.27 6.89
N GLN A 24 -27.17 -2.30 6.96
CA GLN A 24 -28.57 -2.46 6.53
C GLN A 24 -28.75 -2.65 5.01
N PHE A 25 -27.74 -2.37 4.19
CA PHE A 25 -27.90 -2.28 2.72
C PHE A 25 -27.35 -3.46 1.92
N TYR A 26 -26.62 -4.40 2.54
CA TYR A 26 -26.04 -5.54 1.82
C TYR A 26 -26.69 -6.89 2.15
N ALA A 27 -27.74 -6.91 2.98
CA ALA A 27 -28.58 -8.10 3.12
C ALA A 27 -29.25 -8.44 1.77
N PRO A 28 -29.38 -9.74 1.40
CA PRO A 28 -29.06 -10.94 2.18
C PRO A 28 -27.61 -11.42 2.04
N ARG A 29 -26.76 -10.71 1.28
CA ARG A 29 -25.37 -11.12 1.04
C ARG A 29 -24.51 -10.76 2.25
N GLU A 30 -24.31 -11.71 3.14
CA GLU A 30 -23.42 -11.53 4.28
C GLU A 30 -21.97 -11.28 3.83
N TRP A 31 -21.37 -10.25 4.42
CA TRP A 31 -19.96 -9.95 4.29
C TRP A 31 -19.22 -10.45 5.53
N ASP A 32 -18.20 -11.27 5.31
CA ASP A 32 -17.33 -11.79 6.37
C ASP A 32 -16.32 -10.70 6.80
N CYS A 33 -16.75 -9.87 7.76
CA CYS A 33 -15.93 -8.82 8.35
C CYS A 33 -14.65 -9.39 9.00
N THR A 34 -14.74 -10.55 9.63
CA THR A 34 -13.59 -11.20 10.30
C THR A 34 -12.51 -11.57 9.29
N GLN A 35 -12.91 -12.13 8.15
CA GLN A 35 -11.97 -12.46 7.08
C GLN A 35 -11.30 -11.19 6.51
N ALA A 36 -12.08 -10.14 6.26
CA ALA A 36 -11.57 -8.86 5.75
C ALA A 36 -10.64 -8.15 6.76
N PHE A 37 -10.98 -8.22 8.06
CA PHE A 37 -10.14 -7.68 9.14
C PHE A 37 -8.80 -8.40 9.24
N SER A 38 -8.79 -9.74 9.13
CA SER A 38 -7.56 -10.54 9.17
C SER A 38 -6.57 -10.16 8.06
N VAL A 39 -7.08 -9.85 6.87
CA VAL A 39 -6.26 -9.37 5.75
C VAL A 39 -5.57 -8.05 6.07
N VAL A 40 -6.29 -7.07 6.64
CA VAL A 40 -5.67 -5.79 6.97
C VAL A 40 -4.76 -5.89 8.19
N TYR A 41 -5.12 -6.66 9.20
CA TYR A 41 -4.34 -6.79 10.43
C TYR A 41 -2.98 -7.46 10.19
N SER A 42 -2.91 -8.40 9.24
CA SER A 42 -1.69 -9.15 8.92
C SER A 42 -0.74 -8.43 7.95
N HIS A 43 -1.14 -7.30 7.37
CA HIS A 43 -0.33 -6.59 6.39
C HIS A 43 0.63 -5.59 7.05
N ASP A 44 1.85 -5.52 6.54
CA ASP A 44 2.89 -4.63 7.05
C ASP A 44 2.90 -3.28 6.30
N TYR A 45 2.20 -2.30 6.87
CA TYR A 45 2.07 -0.96 6.28
C TYR A 45 3.27 -0.09 6.65
N HIS A 46 4.05 0.29 5.63
CA HIS A 46 5.17 1.21 5.79
C HIS A 46 4.85 2.64 5.36
N GLN A 47 3.81 2.84 4.55
CA GLN A 47 3.44 4.16 4.03
C GLN A 47 2.50 4.88 5.02
N PRO A 48 2.86 6.08 5.53
CA PRO A 48 2.05 6.78 6.53
C PRO A 48 0.60 7.02 6.10
N ILE A 49 0.38 7.30 4.81
CA ILE A 49 -0.98 7.49 4.29
C ILE A 49 -1.81 6.20 4.29
N ALA A 50 -1.18 5.05 3.99
CA ALA A 50 -1.86 3.76 4.05
C ALA A 50 -2.21 3.41 5.50
N ILE A 51 -1.29 3.66 6.44
CA ILE A 51 -1.55 3.52 7.88
C ILE A 51 -2.74 4.41 8.29
N ALA A 52 -2.73 5.70 7.92
CA ALA A 52 -3.79 6.62 8.29
C ALA A 52 -5.18 6.21 7.76
N GLN A 53 -5.23 5.57 6.57
CA GLN A 53 -6.47 5.10 5.97
C GLN A 53 -7.00 3.79 6.59
N VAL A 54 -6.13 2.92 7.07
CA VAL A 54 -6.50 1.62 7.66
C VAL A 54 -6.70 1.69 9.17
N LEU A 55 -5.98 2.57 9.86
CA LEU A 55 -5.97 2.67 11.32
C LEU A 55 -7.37 2.84 11.93
N PRO A 56 -8.27 3.72 11.42
CA PRO A 56 -9.62 3.83 11.97
C PRO A 56 -10.34 2.48 12.00
N ALA A 57 -10.32 1.73 10.89
CA ALA A 57 -10.96 0.41 10.82
C ALA A 57 -10.33 -0.59 11.79
N LEU A 58 -9.00 -0.57 11.97
CA LEU A 58 -8.29 -1.46 12.91
C LEU A 58 -8.69 -1.21 14.37
N VAL A 59 -9.01 0.04 14.72
CA VAL A 59 -9.48 0.40 16.07
C VAL A 59 -11.01 0.44 16.19
N GLY A 60 -11.72 -0.11 15.21
CA GLY A 60 -13.19 -0.18 15.22
C GLY A 60 -13.89 1.17 15.07
N ARG A 61 -13.23 2.14 14.41
CA ARG A 61 -13.72 3.49 14.13
C ARG A 61 -13.88 3.73 12.64
N SER A 62 -14.60 4.78 12.32
CA SER A 62 -14.78 5.33 10.99
C SER A 62 -14.61 6.85 11.01
N TYR A 63 -14.52 7.47 9.83
CA TYR A 63 -14.56 8.93 9.74
C TYR A 63 -15.89 9.55 10.22
N LEU A 64 -16.94 8.76 10.43
CA LEU A 64 -18.19 9.24 11.03
C LEU A 64 -18.05 9.47 12.56
N ASP A 65 -17.04 8.88 13.20
CA ASP A 65 -16.81 8.98 14.64
C ASP A 65 -15.99 10.22 15.05
N VAL A 66 -15.59 11.05 14.08
CA VAL A 66 -14.70 12.20 14.30
C VAL A 66 -15.29 13.23 15.26
N THR A 67 -16.61 13.38 15.31
CA THR A 67 -17.29 14.32 16.21
C THR A 67 -17.26 13.88 17.68
N GLY A 68 -16.94 12.61 17.96
CA GLY A 68 -16.92 12.02 19.30
C GLY A 68 -15.51 11.77 19.86
N LEU A 69 -14.49 12.45 19.33
CA LEU A 69 -13.11 12.27 19.76
C LEU A 69 -12.85 12.90 21.13
N ASP A 70 -12.17 12.15 22.01
CA ASP A 70 -11.55 12.69 23.22
C ASP A 70 -10.15 13.21 22.88
N CYS A 71 -9.87 14.45 23.27
CA CYS A 71 -8.63 15.16 22.96
C CYS A 71 -7.57 15.04 24.07
N THR A 72 -7.70 14.08 24.98
CA THR A 72 -6.71 13.83 26.03
C THR A 72 -5.38 13.33 25.43
N PRO A 73 -4.21 13.90 25.83
CA PRO A 73 -2.93 13.48 25.28
C PRO A 73 -2.53 12.07 25.70
N GLN A 74 -1.98 11.27 24.79
CA GLN A 74 -1.46 9.93 25.08
C GLN A 74 0.06 9.83 24.85
N ASP A 75 0.73 9.05 25.71
CA ASP A 75 2.19 8.91 25.79
C ASP A 75 2.83 8.19 24.60
N ARG A 76 4.11 8.51 24.36
CA ARG A 76 4.90 8.09 23.19
C ARG A 76 5.65 6.78 23.46
N HIS A 77 5.59 5.85 22.51
CA HIS A 77 6.33 4.60 22.54
C HIS A 77 7.65 4.65 21.75
N SER A 78 8.57 3.75 22.16
CA SER A 78 9.95 3.62 21.69
C SER A 78 10.09 3.30 20.20
N LEU A 79 11.18 3.81 19.62
CA LEU A 79 11.59 3.61 18.24
C LEU A 79 12.08 2.18 17.99
N CYS A 80 11.68 1.58 16.87
CA CYS A 80 12.23 0.32 16.37
C CYS A 80 13.45 0.57 15.47
N PRO A 81 14.45 -0.34 15.46
CA PRO A 81 15.64 -0.22 14.64
C PRO A 81 15.36 -0.44 13.14
N SER A 82 16.16 0.20 12.29
CA SER A 82 16.08 0.07 10.83
C SER A 82 16.82 -1.18 10.31
N PRO A 83 16.40 -1.78 9.18
CA PRO A 83 17.02 -2.98 8.64
C PRO A 83 18.37 -2.72 7.95
N LEU A 84 19.21 -3.77 7.91
CA LEU A 84 20.53 -3.80 7.26
C LEU A 84 20.44 -3.98 5.72
N PRO A 85 21.49 -3.62 4.96
CA PRO A 85 21.51 -3.76 3.50
C PRO A 85 21.54 -5.23 3.05
N GLY A 86 20.72 -5.59 2.06
CA GLY A 86 20.67 -6.93 1.47
C GLY A 86 21.55 -7.12 0.22
N ALA A 87 21.70 -8.38 -0.22
CA ALA A 87 22.46 -8.77 -1.41
C ALA A 87 21.98 -8.09 -2.71
N LEU A 88 22.79 -8.00 -3.77
CA LEU A 88 22.34 -7.40 -5.04
C LEU A 88 21.33 -8.31 -5.76
N ILE A 89 20.32 -7.69 -6.36
CA ILE A 89 19.34 -8.31 -7.25
C ILE A 89 19.45 -7.71 -8.66
N SER A 90 19.03 -8.47 -9.67
CA SER A 90 18.91 -8.00 -11.05
C SER A 90 17.45 -7.75 -11.38
N VAL A 91 17.14 -6.58 -11.97
CA VAL A 91 15.78 -6.19 -12.36
C VAL A 91 15.76 -5.85 -13.84
N HIS A 92 14.81 -6.44 -14.57
CA HIS A 92 14.52 -6.10 -15.96
C HIS A 92 13.49 -4.98 -16.01
N TYR A 93 13.91 -3.78 -16.41
CA TYR A 93 13.10 -2.56 -16.45
C TYR A 93 12.80 -2.16 -17.89
N SER A 94 11.55 -1.75 -18.15
CA SER A 94 11.09 -1.34 -19.48
C SER A 94 10.28 -0.05 -19.42
N ILE A 95 10.51 0.85 -20.39
CA ILE A 95 9.67 2.04 -20.64
C ILE A 95 9.03 1.93 -22.02
N ILE A 96 7.72 2.20 -22.09
CA ILE A 96 6.94 1.99 -23.29
C ILE A 96 6.05 3.21 -23.52
N ASN A 97 6.14 3.82 -24.69
CA ASN A 97 5.19 4.81 -25.16
C ASN A 97 4.53 4.34 -26.46
N LYS A 98 3.21 4.16 -26.40
CA LYS A 98 2.35 3.81 -27.55
C LYS A 98 1.19 4.78 -27.71
N LEU A 99 1.19 5.90 -26.98
CA LEU A 99 0.05 6.80 -26.86
C LEU A 99 0.25 8.12 -27.60
N GLN A 100 1.41 8.76 -27.44
CA GLN A 100 1.61 10.12 -27.92
C GLN A 100 3.00 10.32 -28.52
N GLY A 101 3.08 11.02 -29.66
CA GLY A 101 4.33 11.33 -30.33
C GLY A 101 5.01 10.10 -30.94
N LYS A 102 6.35 10.03 -30.87
CA LYS A 102 7.10 8.89 -31.39
C LYS A 102 6.97 7.69 -30.46
N HIS A 103 6.46 6.58 -30.99
CA HIS A 103 6.38 5.34 -30.24
C HIS A 103 7.76 4.77 -29.94
N PHE A 104 7.94 4.22 -28.73
CA PHE A 104 9.17 3.55 -28.33
C PHE A 104 8.91 2.45 -27.31
N ASN A 105 9.85 1.51 -27.24
CA ASN A 105 9.92 0.46 -26.23
C ASN A 105 11.40 0.19 -25.95
N PHE A 106 11.87 0.60 -24.78
CA PHE A 106 13.24 0.38 -24.34
C PHE A 106 13.25 -0.51 -23.11
N SER A 107 14.23 -1.40 -23.03
CA SER A 107 14.40 -2.32 -21.90
C SER A 107 15.87 -2.42 -21.48
N ILE A 108 16.12 -2.54 -20.19
CA ILE A 108 17.45 -2.62 -19.61
C ILE A 108 17.45 -3.48 -18.34
N SER A 109 18.52 -4.25 -18.16
CA SER A 109 18.78 -4.94 -16.90
C SER A 109 19.72 -4.11 -16.03
N VAL A 110 19.30 -3.83 -14.79
CA VAL A 110 20.08 -3.09 -13.78
C VAL A 110 20.22 -3.90 -12.50
N HIS A 111 21.31 -3.69 -11.78
CA HIS A 111 21.56 -4.32 -10.49
C HIS A 111 21.40 -3.30 -9.37
N VAL A 112 20.60 -3.65 -8.35
CA VAL A 112 20.37 -2.82 -7.16
C VAL A 112 20.43 -3.68 -5.90
N PRO A 113 20.78 -3.13 -4.73
CA PRO A 113 20.69 -3.87 -3.46
C PRO A 113 19.27 -4.37 -3.20
N ASN A 114 19.13 -5.55 -2.60
CA ASN A 114 17.85 -6.08 -2.17
C ASN A 114 17.21 -5.13 -1.14
N GLY A 115 15.89 -4.96 -1.23
CA GLY A 115 15.14 -3.94 -0.48
C GLY A 115 15.14 -2.55 -1.12
N SER A 116 15.83 -2.35 -2.25
CA SER A 116 15.74 -1.10 -3.01
C SER A 116 14.33 -0.87 -3.56
N THR A 117 13.90 0.39 -3.61
CA THR A 117 12.61 0.78 -4.20
C THR A 117 12.67 0.81 -5.73
N LEU A 118 11.53 0.81 -6.40
CA LEU A 118 11.45 1.00 -7.85
C LEU A 118 12.15 2.31 -8.29
N LEU A 119 12.05 3.39 -7.52
CA LEU A 119 12.76 4.64 -7.81
C LEU A 119 14.28 4.45 -7.91
N LYS A 120 14.88 3.56 -7.11
CA LYS A 120 16.31 3.24 -7.21
C LYS A 120 16.65 2.47 -8.48
N VAL A 121 15.74 1.63 -8.99
CA VAL A 121 15.88 0.97 -10.28
C VAL A 121 15.87 1.99 -11.42
N LEU A 122 14.96 2.97 -11.37
CA LEU A 122 14.90 4.08 -12.34
C LEU A 122 16.20 4.88 -12.35
N GLN A 123 16.70 5.28 -11.18
CA GLN A 123 17.98 6.00 -11.04
C GLN A 123 19.17 5.18 -11.56
N ALA A 124 19.17 3.86 -11.37
CA ALA A 124 20.20 2.98 -11.90
C ALA A 124 20.13 2.84 -13.43
N ALA A 125 18.92 2.84 -14.00
CA ALA A 125 18.71 2.81 -15.45
C ALA A 125 19.16 4.11 -16.11
N GLU A 126 18.75 5.27 -15.58
CA GLU A 126 19.16 6.60 -16.03
C GLU A 126 20.69 6.75 -15.99
N LYS A 127 21.33 6.36 -14.88
CA LYS A 127 22.78 6.41 -14.77
C LYS A 127 23.50 5.51 -15.80
N LYS A 128 22.91 4.38 -16.16
CA LYS A 128 23.51 3.41 -17.08
C LYS A 128 23.34 3.81 -18.54
N GLN A 129 22.21 4.43 -18.90
CA GLN A 129 21.92 4.84 -20.27
C GLN A 129 21.02 6.10 -20.31
N PRO A 130 21.59 7.28 -20.01
CA PRO A 130 20.84 8.52 -19.76
C PRO A 130 20.13 9.09 -21.00
N ASP A 131 20.61 8.76 -22.20
CA ASP A 131 19.98 9.21 -23.44
C ASP A 131 18.69 8.42 -23.77
N VAL A 132 18.37 7.39 -22.97
CA VAL A 132 17.23 6.49 -23.21
C VAL A 132 16.28 6.40 -22.01
N PHE A 133 16.79 6.36 -20.77
CA PHE A 133 16.02 6.19 -19.53
C PHE A 133 16.21 7.38 -18.60
#